data_AF-A0A922SG96-F1
#
_entry.id   AF-A0A922SG96-F1
#
_cell.length_a   1.000
_cell.length_b   1.000
_cell.length_c   1.000
_cell.angle_alpha   90.00
_cell.angle_beta   90.00
_cell.angle_gamma   90.00
#
_symmetry.space_group_name_H-M   'P 1'
#
loop_
_entity.id
_entity.type
_entity.pdbx_description
1 polymer ?
#
loop_
_entity_poly.entity_id
_entity_poly.type
_entity_poly.pdbx_seq_one_letter_code
_entity_poly.pdbx_strand_id
1 'polypeptide(L)'
;MLARKWWLVLSALVVAAAATNIHRFDQDDIDEEDDEGFDEYDEFDSNNVTSLRIDFLDLVLAQPDGDGNCVTDSISVTGGNTIVPLLCGDLTGQTIFVDFNGNTAITIVVTATLATTFARRWNIRLVQLGCDCPGIGDAFSFTLTGDVEGADNTVLGTQLGAVNGANCLTDFVVIPNPTVVATALAAGTDRFCGLGFVPVQSGAKPFVLYVVTNANEGATAATPPDIANRGFSLTYTQIAC
;
A
#
# COMPACT_ATOMS: atom_id res chain seq x y z
N MET A 1 51.54 -40.31 41.23
CA MET A 1 50.42 -40.15 40.28
C MET A 1 50.56 -38.80 39.59
N LEU A 2 50.58 -38.82 38.25
CA LEU A 2 50.50 -37.67 37.35
C LEU A 2 49.17 -36.90 37.61
N ALA A 3 48.97 -35.62 37.28
CA ALA A 3 49.45 -34.86 36.14
C ALA A 3 49.48 -33.34 36.42
N ARG A 4 50.36 -32.68 35.67
CA ARG A 4 50.55 -31.23 35.53
C ARG A 4 49.44 -30.62 34.68
N LYS A 5 49.19 -29.32 34.80
CA LYS A 5 48.82 -28.49 33.66
C LYS A 5 49.49 -27.12 33.75
N TRP A 6 50.20 -26.78 32.68
CA TRP A 6 50.91 -25.54 32.42
C TRP A 6 50.17 -24.78 31.32
N TRP A 7 50.05 -23.46 31.51
CA TRP A 7 50.09 -22.33 30.57
C TRP A 7 49.37 -22.40 29.20
N LEU A 8 48.64 -21.33 28.84
CA LEU A 8 49.06 -20.38 27.80
C LEU A 8 48.05 -19.25 27.61
N VAL A 9 48.56 -18.01 27.61
CA VAL A 9 47.90 -16.81 27.09
C VAL A 9 47.78 -16.97 25.58
N LEU A 10 46.59 -16.74 25.01
CA LEU A 10 46.43 -16.59 23.57
C LEU A 10 45.74 -15.26 23.26
N SER A 11 46.47 -14.47 22.48
CA SER A 11 46.16 -13.15 21.95
C SER A 11 44.89 -13.15 21.12
N ALA A 12 44.08 -12.10 21.26
CA ALA A 12 42.93 -11.85 20.39
C ALA A 12 43.40 -11.52 18.97
N LEU A 13 43.08 -12.40 18.02
CA LEU A 13 43.17 -12.13 16.59
C LEU A 13 41.85 -11.50 16.15
N VAL A 14 41.88 -10.24 15.72
CA VAL A 14 40.75 -9.59 15.04
C VAL A 14 40.67 -10.21 13.65
N VAL A 15 39.65 -11.04 13.40
CA VAL A 15 39.27 -11.46 12.06
C VAL A 15 38.16 -10.52 11.60
N ALA A 16 38.51 -9.61 10.69
CA ALA A 16 37.53 -8.93 9.84
C ALA A 16 37.03 -9.95 8.82
N ALA A 17 35.83 -10.48 9.02
CA ALA A 17 35.12 -11.23 8.00
C ALA A 17 34.08 -10.31 7.38
N ALA A 18 34.33 -9.86 6.15
CA ALA A 18 33.30 -9.34 5.28
C ALA A 18 32.34 -10.51 4.98
N ALA A 19 31.09 -10.39 5.40
CA ALA A 19 30.05 -11.33 5.01
C ALA A 19 29.63 -11.01 3.56
N THR A 20 30.29 -11.63 2.60
CA THR A 20 29.71 -11.91 1.28
C THR A 20 29.44 -13.39 1.25
N ASN A 21 28.17 -13.78 1.31
CA ASN A 21 27.56 -14.93 0.60
C ASN A 21 26.11 -15.06 1.07
N ILE A 22 25.21 -14.44 0.31
CA ILE A 22 23.83 -14.88 0.15
C ILE A 22 23.88 -16.30 -0.44
N HIS A 23 23.10 -17.21 0.11
CA HIS A 23 22.93 -18.56 -0.44
C HIS A 23 22.37 -18.47 -1.86
N ARG A 24 23.22 -18.73 -2.87
CA ARG A 24 22.75 -19.14 -4.19
C ARG A 24 22.40 -20.63 -4.05
N PHE A 25 21.12 -20.95 -4.13
CA PHE A 25 20.67 -22.32 -4.29
C PHE A 25 21.27 -22.85 -5.60
N ASP A 26 22.05 -23.94 -5.51
CA ASP A 26 22.51 -24.67 -6.70
C ASP A 26 21.34 -25.50 -7.24
N GLN A 27 20.95 -25.22 -8.48
CA GLN A 27 19.86 -25.88 -9.21
C GLN A 27 20.41 -27.10 -9.97
N ASP A 28 21.08 -28.03 -9.29
CA ASP A 28 21.62 -29.23 -9.94
C ASP A 28 21.11 -30.54 -9.33
N ASP A 29 20.18 -30.51 -8.36
CA ASP A 29 19.59 -31.70 -7.71
C ASP A 29 18.03 -31.71 -7.72
N ILE A 30 17.38 -31.11 -8.73
CA ILE A 30 15.92 -31.30 -8.92
C ILE A 30 15.72 -32.23 -10.11
N ASP A 31 15.36 -33.48 -9.78
CA ASP A 31 14.83 -34.43 -10.74
C ASP A 31 13.55 -33.85 -11.36
N GLU A 32 13.53 -33.71 -12.69
CA GLU A 32 12.34 -33.34 -13.47
C GLU A 32 11.26 -34.44 -13.35
N GLU A 33 10.41 -34.38 -12.33
CA GLU A 33 9.10 -35.02 -12.35
C GLU A 33 8.04 -34.04 -11.81
N ASP A 34 7.24 -33.52 -12.74
CA ASP A 34 5.87 -33.00 -12.57
C ASP A 34 5.52 -32.38 -11.20
N ASP A 35 5.80 -31.09 -11.02
CA ASP A 35 5.18 -30.26 -9.98
C ASP A 35 4.57 -28.99 -10.59
N GLU A 36 3.53 -29.18 -11.40
CA GLU A 36 2.59 -28.12 -11.75
C GLU A 36 1.74 -27.79 -10.52
N GLY A 37 2.18 -26.77 -9.77
CA GLY A 37 1.31 -25.99 -8.91
C GLY A 37 1.64 -26.03 -7.43
N PHE A 38 2.59 -25.19 -7.03
CA PHE A 38 2.71 -24.47 -5.76
C PHE A 38 4.10 -23.82 -5.83
N ASP A 39 4.25 -22.53 -6.17
CA ASP A 39 4.31 -21.47 -5.18
C ASP A 39 4.27 -20.09 -5.86
N GLU A 40 3.06 -19.54 -6.06
CA GLU A 40 2.90 -18.08 -6.24
C GLU A 40 2.75 -17.45 -4.85
N TYR A 41 3.78 -17.59 -4.02
CA TYR A 41 3.93 -16.68 -2.90
C TYR A 41 4.60 -15.43 -3.45
N ASP A 42 3.84 -14.34 -3.49
CA ASP A 42 4.31 -12.96 -3.75
C ASP A 42 5.56 -12.68 -2.88
N GLU A 43 6.73 -12.99 -3.45
CA GLU A 43 8.00 -12.82 -2.78
C GLU A 43 8.21 -11.32 -2.65
N PHE A 44 8.19 -10.83 -1.42
CA PHE A 44 8.47 -9.43 -1.13
C PHE A 44 9.83 -9.06 -1.74
N ASP A 45 9.81 -8.37 -2.87
CA ASP A 45 11.03 -7.87 -3.48
C ASP A 45 11.53 -6.66 -2.67
N SER A 46 12.42 -6.95 -1.72
CA SER A 46 13.11 -5.94 -0.92
C SER A 46 13.94 -4.95 -1.75
N ASN A 47 14.18 -5.22 -3.04
CA ASN A 47 14.84 -4.31 -3.97
C ASN A 47 13.87 -3.38 -4.69
N ASN A 48 12.55 -3.64 -4.60
CA ASN A 48 11.52 -2.92 -5.34
C ASN A 48 10.42 -2.37 -4.43
N VAL A 49 10.80 -1.69 -3.35
CA VAL A 49 9.89 -1.10 -2.36
C VAL A 49 9.43 0.30 -2.79
N THR A 50 8.12 0.54 -2.87
CA THR A 50 7.52 1.81 -3.32
C THR A 50 6.85 2.60 -2.22
N SER A 51 6.26 1.92 -1.24
CA SER A 51 5.51 2.60 -0.18
C SER A 51 5.69 1.95 1.18
N LEU A 52 5.41 2.72 2.22
CA LEU A 52 5.40 2.32 3.62
C LEU A 52 3.98 2.40 4.14
N ARG A 53 3.41 1.25 4.48
CA ARG A 53 2.18 1.16 5.26
C ARG A 53 2.49 1.34 6.74
N ILE A 54 1.80 2.27 7.36
CA ILE A 54 1.93 2.62 8.78
C ILE A 54 0.58 2.35 9.44
N ASP A 55 0.51 1.28 10.23
CA ASP A 55 -0.67 0.94 11.01
C ASP A 55 -0.53 1.46 12.45
N PHE A 56 -1.48 2.26 12.90
CA PHE A 56 -1.57 2.75 14.26
C PHE A 56 -2.38 1.75 15.11
N LEU A 57 -1.72 0.69 15.60
CA LEU A 57 -2.38 -0.37 16.36
C LEU A 57 -3.01 0.13 17.68
N ASP A 58 -2.38 1.10 18.34
CA ASP A 58 -2.90 1.84 19.50
C ASP A 58 -2.17 3.18 19.55
N LEU A 59 -2.79 4.27 19.10
CA LEU A 59 -2.16 5.59 19.07
C LEU A 59 -3.12 6.64 19.64
N VAL A 60 -2.84 7.07 20.87
CA VAL A 60 -3.62 8.09 21.57
C VAL A 60 -2.68 9.21 22.03
N LEU A 61 -2.85 10.37 21.39
CA LEU A 61 -2.17 11.62 21.67
C LEU A 61 -3.18 12.68 22.16
N ALA A 62 -2.69 13.85 22.57
CA ALA A 62 -3.57 14.96 22.92
C ALA A 62 -4.46 15.30 21.74
N GLN A 63 -5.71 15.67 22.04
CA GLN A 63 -6.66 16.10 21.03
C GLN A 63 -6.17 17.37 20.31
N PRO A 64 -6.57 17.60 19.06
CA PRO A 64 -6.37 18.89 18.41
C PRO A 64 -7.03 20.02 19.21
N ASP A 65 -6.59 21.26 18.97
CA ASP A 65 -7.28 22.43 19.50
C ASP A 65 -8.64 22.68 18.82
N GLY A 66 -9.33 23.76 19.21
CA GLY A 66 -10.64 24.11 18.67
C GLY A 66 -10.66 24.39 17.15
N ASP A 67 -9.48 24.62 16.54
CA ASP A 67 -9.32 24.89 15.13
C ASP A 67 -8.78 23.67 14.35
N GLY A 68 -8.60 22.53 15.02
CA GLY A 68 -8.11 21.30 14.41
C GLY A 68 -6.58 21.17 14.38
N ASN A 69 -5.82 22.04 15.06
CA ASN A 69 -4.37 22.01 15.05
C ASN A 69 -3.77 21.11 16.14
N CYS A 70 -2.75 20.35 15.77
CA CYS A 70 -2.02 19.44 16.66
C CYS A 70 -0.87 20.14 17.39
N VAL A 71 -1.20 21.08 18.28
CA VAL A 71 -0.21 21.94 18.98
C VAL A 71 0.38 21.28 20.23
N THR A 72 -0.41 20.46 20.92
CA THR A 72 -0.01 19.87 22.22
C THR A 72 0.84 18.63 22.04
N ASP A 73 0.34 17.67 21.27
CA ASP A 73 1.03 16.46 20.88
C ASP A 73 0.77 16.24 19.39
N SER A 74 1.70 15.58 18.71
CA SER A 74 1.55 15.31 17.30
C SER A 74 2.39 14.12 16.85
N ILE A 75 1.95 13.45 15.80
CA ILE A 75 2.79 12.57 14.99
C ILE A 75 2.99 13.22 13.61
N SER A 76 4.24 13.29 13.17
CA SER A 76 4.59 13.74 11.82
C SER A 76 5.31 12.63 11.07
N VAL A 77 5.03 12.55 9.77
CA VAL A 77 5.70 11.62 8.85
C VAL A 77 6.27 12.42 7.69
N THR A 78 7.58 12.35 7.50
CA THR A 78 8.31 13.13 6.48
C THR A 78 9.28 12.24 5.70
N GLY A 79 9.89 12.76 4.64
CA GLY A 79 10.88 12.03 3.84
C GLY A 79 10.30 11.14 2.74
N GLY A 80 8.96 11.05 2.63
CA GLY A 80 8.28 10.44 1.49
C GLY A 80 7.90 11.45 0.40
N ASN A 81 7.28 10.95 -0.67
CA ASN A 81 6.62 11.77 -1.69
C ASN A 81 5.17 12.13 -1.29
N THR A 82 4.57 11.36 -0.38
CA THR A 82 3.24 11.64 0.17
C THR A 82 3.28 12.77 1.18
N ILE A 83 2.41 13.77 1.02
CA ILE A 83 2.22 14.85 1.98
C ILE A 83 1.27 14.37 3.08
N VAL A 84 1.84 14.02 4.25
CA VAL A 84 1.07 13.65 5.44
C VAL A 84 0.91 14.89 6.33
N PRO A 85 -0.32 15.34 6.63
CA PRO A 85 -0.53 16.42 7.58
C PRO A 85 -0.09 16.00 8.99
N LEU A 86 0.09 16.97 9.86
CA LEU A 86 0.36 16.70 11.27
C LEU A 86 -0.88 16.02 11.89
N LEU A 87 -0.72 14.85 12.51
CA LEU A 87 -1.85 14.11 13.10
C LEU A 87 -1.77 14.12 14.63
N CYS A 88 -2.91 14.05 15.29
CA CYS A 88 -3.04 13.97 16.75
C CYS A 88 -4.43 13.42 17.12
N GLY A 89 -4.71 13.31 18.42
CA GLY A 89 -5.93 12.69 18.93
C GLY A 89 -5.83 11.17 19.00
N ASP A 90 -6.96 10.49 18.78
CA ASP A 90 -7.05 9.03 18.78
C ASP A 90 -7.02 8.50 17.33
N LEU A 91 -5.92 7.85 16.99
CA LEU A 91 -5.66 7.27 15.67
C LEU A 91 -5.67 5.75 15.69
N THR A 92 -6.15 5.15 16.79
CA THR A 92 -6.17 3.69 16.97
C THR A 92 -6.96 2.99 15.87
N GLY A 93 -6.34 1.96 15.28
CA GLY A 93 -6.89 1.18 14.18
C GLY A 93 -6.82 1.87 12.81
N GLN A 94 -6.27 3.07 12.73
CA GLN A 94 -6.08 3.76 11.45
C GLN A 94 -4.78 3.31 10.76
N THR A 95 -4.77 3.44 9.43
CA THR A 95 -3.62 3.12 8.58
C THR A 95 -3.39 4.27 7.63
N ILE A 96 -2.12 4.65 7.44
CA ILE A 96 -1.68 5.56 6.39
C ILE A 96 -0.63 4.88 5.51
N PHE A 97 -0.52 5.33 4.27
CA PHE A 97 0.47 4.87 3.31
C PHE A 97 1.33 6.06 2.90
N VAL A 98 2.64 5.87 2.84
CA VAL A 98 3.62 6.90 2.50
C VAL A 98 4.57 6.38 1.45
N ASP A 99 4.58 7.01 0.29
CA ASP A 99 5.43 6.64 -0.84
C ASP A 99 6.87 7.05 -0.57
N PHE A 100 7.80 6.16 -0.88
CA PHE A 100 9.22 6.50 -0.90
C PHE A 100 9.50 7.45 -2.06
N ASN A 101 10.34 8.46 -1.83
CA ASN A 101 10.80 9.36 -2.90
C ASN A 101 12.13 8.91 -3.53
N GLY A 102 12.60 7.70 -3.18
CA GLY A 102 13.86 7.11 -3.64
C GLY A 102 15.14 7.70 -3.03
N ASN A 103 15.05 8.86 -2.36
CA ASN A 103 16.23 9.67 -2.00
C ASN A 103 16.37 9.93 -0.49
N THR A 104 15.27 9.90 0.26
CA THR A 104 15.26 10.16 1.71
C THR A 104 14.54 9.08 2.48
N ALA A 105 15.05 8.75 3.66
CA ALA A 105 14.38 7.83 4.57
C ALA A 105 13.09 8.47 5.10
N ILE A 106 12.03 7.67 5.16
CA ILE A 106 10.79 8.07 5.84
C ILE A 106 11.09 8.22 7.34
N THR A 107 10.77 9.38 7.91
CA THR A 107 10.99 9.69 9.32
C THR A 107 9.65 9.89 10.00
N ILE A 108 9.39 9.13 11.07
CA ILE A 108 8.19 9.23 11.89
C ILE A 108 8.59 9.83 13.24
N VAL A 109 8.00 10.97 13.60
CA VAL A 109 8.30 11.67 14.84
C VAL A 109 7.04 11.84 15.65
N VAL A 110 7.03 11.28 16.87
CA VAL A 110 6.01 11.57 17.88
C VAL A 110 6.54 12.67 18.80
N THR A 111 5.83 13.80 18.84
CA THR A 111 6.09 14.91 19.74
C THR A 111 5.02 14.94 20.82
N ALA A 112 5.43 14.98 22.09
CA ALA A 112 4.55 15.12 23.22
C ALA A 112 5.05 16.21 24.16
N THR A 113 4.13 17.01 24.71
CA THR A 113 4.46 18.11 25.63
C THR A 113 3.99 17.83 27.05
N LEU A 114 4.40 18.66 28.02
CA LEU A 114 3.93 18.55 29.41
C LEU A 114 2.59 19.26 29.65
N ALA A 115 1.90 19.74 28.59
CA ALA A 115 0.70 20.55 28.73
C ALA A 115 -0.56 19.75 29.14
N THR A 116 -0.51 18.40 29.12
CA THR A 116 -1.60 17.53 29.55
C THR A 116 -1.09 16.30 30.32
N THR A 117 -1.95 15.76 31.20
CA THR A 117 -1.62 14.70 32.17
C THR A 117 -2.46 13.43 31.96
N PHE A 118 -2.60 12.97 30.72
CA PHE A 118 -3.24 11.69 30.41
C PHE A 118 -2.21 10.66 29.90
N ALA A 119 -2.60 9.38 29.92
CA ALA A 119 -1.77 8.30 29.44
C ALA A 119 -1.76 8.28 27.91
N ARG A 120 -0.66 8.76 27.32
CA ARG A 120 -0.37 8.63 25.90
C ARG A 120 0.05 7.21 25.58
N ARG A 121 -0.39 6.69 24.45
CA ARG A 121 -0.01 5.35 23.96
C ARG A 121 0.34 5.45 22.49
N TRP A 122 1.36 4.71 22.07
CA TRP A 122 1.73 4.54 20.68
C TRP A 122 2.25 3.12 20.47
N ASN A 123 1.56 2.36 19.65
CA ASN A 123 1.95 1.07 19.13
C ASN A 123 1.73 1.14 17.62
N ILE A 124 2.82 1.09 16.87
CA ILE A 124 2.84 1.36 15.44
C ILE A 124 3.49 0.16 14.76
N ARG A 125 2.81 -0.40 13.75
CA ARG A 125 3.37 -1.43 12.88
C ARG A 125 3.71 -0.79 11.53
N LEU A 126 4.91 -1.11 11.05
CA LEU A 126 5.40 -0.65 9.75
C LEU A 126 5.51 -1.86 8.82
N VAL A 127 5.01 -1.71 7.61
CA VAL A 127 5.13 -2.72 6.55
C VAL A 127 5.61 -2.03 5.29
N GLN A 128 6.76 -2.47 4.78
CA GLN A 128 7.23 -2.04 3.46
C GLN A 128 6.44 -2.78 2.39
N LEU A 129 6.04 -2.05 1.35
CA LEU A 129 5.24 -2.57 0.25
C LEU A 129 6.05 -2.46 -1.04
N GLY A 130 6.12 -3.56 -1.78
CA GLY A 130 6.75 -3.61 -3.10
C GLY A 130 5.92 -2.88 -4.17
N CYS A 131 6.50 -2.60 -5.36
CA CYS A 131 5.77 -2.09 -6.53
C CYS A 131 4.53 -2.92 -6.87
N ASP A 132 4.60 -4.23 -6.61
CA ASP A 132 3.55 -5.18 -6.96
C ASP A 132 2.56 -5.39 -5.81
N CYS A 133 2.80 -4.72 -4.68
CA CYS A 133 1.84 -4.67 -3.60
C CYS A 133 0.71 -3.69 -3.97
N PRO A 134 -0.58 -4.06 -3.82
CA PRO A 134 -1.72 -3.23 -4.22
C PRO A 134 -1.93 -1.89 -3.49
N GLY A 135 -0.90 -1.27 -2.91
CA GLY A 135 -1.00 -0.09 -2.04
C GLY A 135 -0.18 1.10 -2.52
N ILE A 136 -0.81 1.92 -3.39
CA ILE A 136 -0.35 3.22 -3.90
C ILE A 136 0.77 3.17 -4.95
N GLY A 137 0.47 3.68 -6.14
CA GLY A 137 1.38 3.71 -7.29
C GLY A 137 1.47 2.40 -8.07
N ASP A 138 0.80 1.36 -7.60
CA ASP A 138 0.66 0.09 -8.31
C ASP A 138 -0.12 0.30 -9.63
N ALA A 139 0.47 -0.10 -10.75
CA ALA A 139 -0.19 -0.11 -12.05
C ALA A 139 -1.45 -0.98 -12.01
N PHE A 140 -1.51 -1.97 -11.12
CA PHE A 140 -2.67 -2.85 -10.93
C PHE A 140 -3.66 -2.35 -9.88
N SER A 141 -3.47 -1.14 -9.33
CA SER A 141 -4.31 -0.53 -8.29
C SER A 141 -5.79 -0.35 -8.68
N PHE A 142 -6.12 -0.46 -9.97
CA PHE A 142 -7.50 -0.54 -10.42
C PHE A 142 -7.61 -1.40 -11.68
N THR A 143 -7.91 -2.67 -11.49
CA THR A 143 -8.09 -3.68 -12.54
C THR A 143 -9.34 -4.50 -12.22
N LEU A 144 -10.49 -3.97 -12.63
CA LEU A 144 -11.81 -4.57 -12.36
C LEU A 144 -12.42 -5.25 -13.57
N THR A 145 -12.15 -4.75 -14.78
CA THR A 145 -12.67 -5.35 -16.02
C THR A 145 -11.61 -5.23 -17.10
N GLY A 146 -11.48 -6.24 -17.95
CA GLY A 146 -10.52 -6.26 -19.05
C GLY A 146 -9.36 -7.23 -18.85
N ASP A 147 -8.47 -7.26 -19.82
CA ASP A 147 -7.34 -8.17 -19.86
C ASP A 147 -6.08 -7.50 -19.30
N VAL A 148 -5.73 -7.83 -18.05
CA VAL A 148 -4.52 -7.28 -17.39
C VAL A 148 -3.26 -7.87 -18.00
N GLU A 149 -3.28 -9.15 -18.37
CA GLU A 149 -2.11 -9.87 -18.90
C GLU A 149 -1.75 -9.39 -20.31
N GLY A 150 -2.75 -9.07 -21.13
CA GLY A 150 -2.58 -8.55 -22.48
C GLY A 150 -2.40 -7.03 -22.57
N ALA A 151 -2.55 -6.28 -21.47
CA ALA A 151 -2.46 -4.83 -21.48
C ALA A 151 -1.02 -4.32 -21.45
N ASP A 152 -0.78 -3.19 -22.11
CA ASP A 152 0.46 -2.44 -21.97
C ASP A 152 0.53 -1.82 -20.57
N ASN A 153 1.66 -1.99 -19.86
CA ASN A 153 1.89 -1.44 -18.52
C ASN A 153 1.68 0.09 -18.42
N THR A 154 1.75 0.81 -19.53
CA THR A 154 1.47 2.26 -19.57
C THR A 154 -0.01 2.62 -19.47
N VAL A 155 -0.91 1.65 -19.65
CA VAL A 155 -2.37 1.81 -19.58
C VAL A 155 -2.89 1.50 -18.17
N LEU A 156 -2.31 0.48 -17.54
CA LEU A 156 -2.70 -0.04 -16.24
C LEU A 156 -2.66 1.04 -15.14
N GLY A 157 -3.75 1.17 -14.38
CA GLY A 157 -3.86 2.11 -13.26
C GLY A 157 -3.98 3.58 -13.69
N THR A 158 -3.99 3.86 -14.99
CA THR A 158 -4.05 5.22 -15.54
C THR A 158 -5.45 5.59 -16.04
N GLN A 159 -5.67 6.88 -16.32
CA GLN A 159 -6.89 7.33 -16.99
C GLN A 159 -7.09 6.73 -18.39
N LEU A 160 -6.05 6.19 -19.04
CA LEU A 160 -6.17 5.56 -20.36
C LEU A 160 -6.86 4.20 -20.27
N GLY A 161 -6.63 3.46 -19.18
CA GLY A 161 -7.29 2.18 -18.90
C GLY A 161 -8.68 2.32 -18.27
N ALA A 162 -9.10 3.54 -17.93
CA ALA A 162 -10.32 3.78 -17.20
C ALA A 162 -11.58 3.62 -18.06
N VAL A 163 -12.53 2.86 -17.55
CA VAL A 163 -13.84 2.62 -18.19
C VAL A 163 -14.94 3.00 -17.21
N ASN A 164 -16.05 3.54 -17.71
CA ASN A 164 -17.17 3.92 -16.88
C ASN A 164 -18.52 3.74 -17.58
N GLY A 165 -19.60 3.82 -16.81
CA GLY A 165 -20.96 3.82 -17.34
C GLY A 165 -21.39 2.49 -17.95
N ALA A 166 -22.04 2.56 -19.12
CA ALA A 166 -22.71 1.42 -19.73
C ALA A 166 -21.77 0.28 -20.13
N ASN A 167 -20.46 0.54 -20.24
CA ASN A 167 -19.46 -0.48 -20.56
C ASN A 167 -19.04 -1.31 -19.33
N CYS A 168 -19.41 -0.88 -18.12
CA CYS A 168 -19.16 -1.63 -16.88
C CYS A 168 -20.28 -2.66 -16.66
N LEU A 169 -20.18 -3.77 -17.40
CA LEU A 169 -21.19 -4.83 -17.44
C LEU A 169 -20.82 -6.04 -16.57
N THR A 170 -19.53 -6.26 -16.32
CA THR A 170 -19.04 -7.35 -15.47
C THR A 170 -18.82 -6.83 -14.06
N ASP A 171 -17.62 -6.33 -13.81
CA ASP A 171 -17.08 -6.06 -12.49
C ASP A 171 -16.78 -4.56 -12.35
N PHE A 172 -17.37 -3.93 -11.34
CA PHE A 172 -17.29 -2.48 -11.21
C PHE A 172 -17.55 -2.00 -9.80
N VAL A 173 -17.07 -0.79 -9.51
CA VAL A 173 -17.46 -0.05 -8.32
C VAL A 173 -18.52 0.99 -8.65
N VAL A 174 -19.41 1.25 -7.69
CA VAL A 174 -20.40 2.31 -7.76
C VAL A 174 -20.02 3.42 -6.79
N ILE A 175 -19.79 4.62 -7.32
CA ILE A 175 -19.54 5.84 -6.57
C ILE A 175 -20.73 6.79 -6.82
N PRO A 176 -21.64 6.97 -5.86
CA PRO A 176 -22.83 7.80 -6.06
C PRO A 176 -22.49 9.29 -6.15
N ASN A 177 -23.28 10.03 -6.94
CA ASN A 177 -23.12 11.47 -7.18
C ASN A 177 -21.66 11.91 -7.46
N PRO A 178 -20.97 11.33 -8.46
CA PRO A 178 -19.57 11.64 -8.71
C PRO A 178 -19.38 12.85 -9.62
N THR A 179 -18.42 13.70 -9.26
CA THR A 179 -17.88 14.79 -10.08
C THR A 179 -16.41 14.50 -10.39
N VAL A 180 -16.01 14.60 -11.66
CA VAL A 180 -14.62 14.37 -12.09
C VAL A 180 -13.73 15.48 -11.54
N VAL A 181 -12.67 15.13 -10.80
CA VAL A 181 -11.82 16.11 -10.10
C VAL A 181 -11.17 17.09 -11.07
N ALA A 182 -10.71 16.62 -12.24
CA ALA A 182 -10.01 17.44 -13.22
C ALA A 182 -10.88 18.52 -13.89
N THR A 183 -12.19 18.28 -14.02
CA THR A 183 -13.10 19.19 -14.76
C THR A 183 -14.16 19.82 -13.87
N ALA A 184 -14.34 19.33 -12.63
CA ALA A 184 -15.44 19.68 -11.73
C ALA A 184 -16.84 19.48 -12.33
N LEU A 185 -16.96 18.64 -13.36
CA LEU A 185 -18.23 18.29 -13.99
C LEU A 185 -18.75 16.97 -13.44
N ALA A 186 -20.07 16.81 -13.40
CA ALA A 186 -20.71 15.53 -13.08
C ALA A 186 -20.23 14.46 -14.06
N ALA A 187 -19.85 13.28 -13.55
CA ALA A 187 -19.35 12.20 -14.41
C ALA A 187 -20.43 11.61 -15.33
N GLY A 188 -21.72 11.87 -15.04
CA GLY A 188 -22.84 11.37 -15.84
C GLY A 188 -23.10 9.86 -15.70
N THR A 189 -22.41 9.22 -14.77
CA THR A 189 -22.47 7.80 -14.42
C THR A 189 -22.16 7.64 -12.95
N ASP A 190 -22.55 6.51 -12.36
CA ASP A 190 -22.13 6.07 -11.03
C ASP A 190 -21.23 4.84 -11.06
N ARG A 191 -21.06 4.18 -12.22
CA ARG A 191 -20.26 2.95 -12.39
C ARG A 191 -18.88 3.22 -12.98
N PHE A 192 -17.86 2.58 -12.39
CA PHE A 192 -16.45 2.68 -12.79
C PHE A 192 -15.79 1.29 -12.79
N CYS A 193 -15.09 0.96 -13.86
CA CYS A 193 -14.46 -0.34 -14.14
C CYS A 193 -13.25 -0.16 -15.06
N GLY A 194 -12.74 -1.25 -15.63
CA GLY A 194 -11.63 -1.23 -16.55
C GLY A 194 -10.30 -1.51 -15.87
N LEU A 195 -9.23 -1.11 -16.56
CA LEU A 195 -7.84 -1.29 -16.16
C LEU A 195 -7.22 -0.01 -15.59
N GLY A 196 -8.06 0.93 -15.16
CA GLY A 196 -7.63 2.17 -14.56
C GLY A 196 -8.80 3.00 -14.03
N PHE A 197 -8.49 4.13 -13.41
CA PHE A 197 -9.50 4.95 -12.75
C PHE A 197 -9.26 6.43 -12.96
N VAL A 198 -10.33 7.18 -13.24
CA VAL A 198 -10.31 8.64 -13.25
C VAL A 198 -10.78 9.14 -11.88
N PRO A 199 -9.97 9.93 -11.14
CA PRO A 199 -10.36 10.43 -9.83
C PRO A 199 -11.67 11.23 -9.86
N VAL A 200 -12.59 10.86 -8.95
CA VAL A 200 -13.87 11.54 -8.74
C VAL A 200 -14.02 11.96 -7.28
N GLN A 201 -14.78 13.03 -7.08
CA GLN A 201 -15.30 13.45 -5.78
C GLN A 201 -16.77 13.07 -5.69
N SER A 202 -17.19 12.42 -4.61
CA SER A 202 -18.60 12.10 -4.36
C SER A 202 -19.25 13.19 -3.50
N GLY A 203 -20.42 13.66 -3.93
CA GLY A 203 -21.28 14.53 -3.12
C GLY A 203 -22.31 13.77 -2.28
N ALA A 204 -22.27 12.43 -2.25
CA ALA A 204 -23.26 11.61 -1.55
C ALA A 204 -23.04 11.64 -0.02
N LYS A 205 -24.13 11.75 0.74
CA LYS A 205 -24.13 11.77 2.21
C LYS A 205 -25.20 10.79 2.72
N PRO A 206 -24.84 9.70 3.45
CA PRO A 206 -23.48 9.25 3.73
C PRO A 206 -22.76 8.78 2.45
N PHE A 207 -21.42 8.84 2.46
CA PHE A 207 -20.62 8.23 1.41
C PHE A 207 -20.70 6.71 1.53
N VAL A 208 -21.03 6.03 0.44
CA VAL A 208 -21.03 4.56 0.32
C VAL A 208 -20.40 4.20 -1.02
N LEU A 209 -19.44 3.28 -1.00
CA LEU A 209 -18.89 2.63 -2.18
C LEU A 209 -19.55 1.27 -2.30
N TYR A 210 -20.16 0.95 -3.44
CA TYR A 210 -20.63 -0.41 -3.72
C TYR A 210 -19.65 -1.11 -4.65
N VAL A 211 -19.50 -2.40 -4.47
CA VAL A 211 -18.72 -3.27 -5.36
C VAL A 211 -19.69 -4.27 -5.96
N VAL A 212 -19.66 -4.41 -7.27
CA VAL A 212 -20.43 -5.40 -8.01
C VAL A 212 -19.43 -6.27 -8.74
N THR A 213 -19.43 -7.56 -8.44
CA THR A 213 -18.69 -8.57 -9.19
C THR A 213 -19.63 -9.66 -9.65
N ASN A 214 -19.26 -10.38 -10.70
CA ASN A 214 -19.95 -11.57 -11.12
C ASN A 214 -18.97 -12.65 -11.62
N ALA A 215 -19.48 -13.80 -12.04
CA ALA A 215 -18.64 -14.91 -12.53
C ALA A 215 -18.41 -14.87 -14.05
N ASN A 216 -18.79 -13.77 -14.72
CA ASN A 216 -18.68 -13.65 -16.17
C ASN A 216 -17.31 -13.12 -16.56
N GLU A 217 -16.33 -14.02 -16.61
CA GLU A 217 -14.93 -13.70 -16.99
C GLU A 217 -14.71 -13.61 -18.52
N GLY A 218 -15.80 -13.65 -19.30
CA GLY A 218 -15.79 -14.00 -20.71
C GLY A 218 -15.73 -12.84 -21.71
N ALA A 219 -14.78 -12.95 -22.65
CA ALA A 219 -14.70 -12.20 -23.90
C ALA A 219 -15.88 -12.52 -24.83
N THR A 220 -17.00 -11.82 -24.69
CA THR A 220 -17.99 -11.75 -25.78
C THR A 220 -17.71 -10.51 -26.62
N ALA A 221 -18.30 -10.40 -27.80
CA ALA A 221 -18.19 -9.18 -28.60
C ALA A 221 -18.70 -7.91 -27.86
N ALA A 222 -19.41 -8.06 -26.74
CA ALA A 222 -19.98 -6.98 -25.94
C ALA A 222 -19.42 -6.88 -24.51
N THR A 223 -18.66 -7.87 -24.03
CA THR A 223 -18.03 -7.88 -22.71
C THR A 223 -16.53 -8.13 -22.88
N PRO A 224 -15.66 -7.23 -22.38
CA PRO A 224 -14.22 -7.49 -22.37
C PRO A 224 -13.92 -8.81 -21.64
N PRO A 225 -12.87 -9.57 -22.04
CA PRO A 225 -12.34 -10.63 -21.19
C PRO A 225 -11.93 -10.04 -19.85
N ASP A 226 -12.27 -10.70 -18.75
CA ASP A 226 -11.74 -10.37 -17.44
C ASP A 226 -10.64 -11.39 -17.14
N ILE A 227 -9.38 -10.95 -17.28
CA ILE A 227 -8.20 -11.81 -17.16
C ILE A 227 -7.24 -11.14 -16.19
N ALA A 228 -6.82 -11.92 -15.17
CA ALA A 228 -5.86 -11.50 -14.14
C ALA A 228 -6.22 -10.17 -13.44
N ASN A 229 -7.51 -9.87 -13.31
CA ASN A 229 -8.02 -8.71 -12.57
C ASN A 229 -7.71 -8.86 -11.08
N ARG A 230 -7.03 -7.87 -10.49
CA ARG A 230 -6.60 -7.88 -9.08
C ARG A 230 -7.56 -7.14 -8.16
N GLY A 231 -8.52 -6.41 -8.73
CA GLY A 231 -9.48 -5.60 -7.99
C GLY A 231 -9.09 -4.13 -7.97
N PHE A 232 -9.30 -3.47 -6.82
CA PHE A 232 -9.01 -2.04 -6.69
C PHE A 232 -8.44 -1.68 -5.32
N SER A 233 -7.65 -0.62 -5.32
CA SER A 233 -7.10 0.06 -4.16
C SER A 233 -7.20 1.56 -4.38
N LEU A 234 -8.13 2.18 -3.67
CA LEU A 234 -8.44 3.60 -3.85
C LEU A 234 -8.05 4.39 -2.61
N THR A 235 -7.24 5.43 -2.81
CA THR A 235 -7.03 6.47 -1.80
C THR A 235 -8.25 7.39 -1.77
N TYR A 236 -8.81 7.60 -0.57
CA TYR A 236 -9.91 8.56 -0.38
C TYR A 236 -9.56 9.57 0.70
N THR A 237 -10.13 10.77 0.58
CA THR A 237 -10.06 11.80 1.62
C THR A 237 -11.45 12.43 1.79
N GLN A 238 -11.81 12.76 3.02
CA GLN A 238 -13.03 13.53 3.29
C GLN A 238 -12.68 15.01 3.29
N ILE A 239 -13.30 15.75 2.39
CA ILE A 239 -13.13 17.21 2.32
C ILE A 239 -14.18 17.83 3.25
N ALA A 240 -13.73 18.64 4.21
CA ALA A 240 -14.62 19.42 5.06
C ALA A 240 -15.47 20.37 4.20
N CYS A 241 -16.76 20.47 4.51
CA CYS A 241 -17.69 21.37 3.82
C CYS A 241 -17.46 22.82 4.23
#